data_AF-A0A8B3E8S6-F1
#
_entry.id   AF-A0A8B3E8S6-F1
#
_cell.length_a   1.000
_cell.length_b   1.000
_cell.length_c   1.000
_cell.angle_alpha   90.00
_cell.angle_beta   90.00
_cell.angle_gamma   90.00
#
_symmetry.space_group_name_H-M   'P 1'
#
loop_
_entity.id
_entity.type
_entity.pdbx_description
1 polymer ?
#
loop_
_entity_poly.entity_id
_entity_poly.type
_entity_poly.pdbx_seq_one_letter_code
_entity_poly.pdbx_strand_id
1 'polypeptide(L)'
;MRYALRKQNKIASVYSEAYLKEHIISSLDSYFGNTSDERITDDISQEGYVTCTGEDYPLLRINDLTDDNAMLEFAVIGQQYDVLKLSFLGRMKG
;
A
#
# COMPACT_ATOMS: atom_id res chain seq x y z
N MET A 1 -5.80 -5.31 11.56
CA MET A 1 -6.26 -5.47 10.18
C MET A 1 -5.21 -6.25 9.40
N ARG A 2 -5.60 -6.91 8.31
CA ARG A 2 -4.73 -7.60 7.35
C ARG A 2 -4.82 -6.90 6.00
N TYR A 3 -3.93 -7.25 5.08
CA TYR A 3 -3.95 -6.71 3.72
C TYR A 3 -3.88 -7.80 2.67
N ALA A 4 -4.33 -7.46 1.46
CA ALA A 4 -4.17 -8.25 0.26
C ALA A 4 -3.67 -7.35 -0.88
N LEU A 5 -2.42 -7.53 -1.27
CA LEU A 5 -1.81 -6.78 -2.38
C LEU A 5 -2.14 -7.45 -3.73
N ARG A 6 -2.86 -6.73 -4.60
CA ARG A 6 -3.22 -7.22 -5.94
C ARG A 6 -2.04 -7.07 -6.91
N LYS A 7 -2.02 -7.91 -7.97
CA LYS A 7 -1.11 -7.81 -9.12
C LYS A 7 0.38 -7.93 -8.77
N GLN A 8 0.73 -8.68 -7.72
CA GLN A 8 2.13 -8.93 -7.32
C GLN A 8 3.02 -9.37 -8.49
N ASN A 9 2.55 -10.30 -9.34
CA ASN A 9 3.31 -10.72 -10.54
C ASN A 9 3.62 -9.56 -11.50
N LYS A 10 2.68 -8.61 -11.67
CA LYS A 10 2.90 -7.43 -12.52
C LYS A 10 3.91 -6.47 -11.86
N ILE A 11 3.83 -6.30 -10.55
CA ILE A 11 4.77 -5.46 -9.79
C ILE A 11 6.18 -6.05 -9.90
N ALA A 12 6.35 -7.35 -9.63
CA ALA A 12 7.62 -8.04 -9.76
C ALA A 12 8.18 -7.97 -11.19
N SER A 13 7.33 -8.05 -12.22
CA SER A 13 7.76 -7.90 -13.61
C SER A 13 8.29 -6.49 -13.95
N VAL A 14 7.85 -5.45 -13.24
CA VAL A 14 8.27 -4.06 -13.48
C VAL A 14 9.46 -3.67 -12.61
N TYR A 15 9.47 -4.09 -11.35
CA TYR A 15 10.44 -3.63 -10.35
C TYR A 15 11.44 -4.69 -9.89
N SER A 16 11.30 -5.95 -10.32
CA SER A 16 11.96 -7.17 -9.80
C SER A 16 11.24 -7.83 -8.62
N GLU A 17 11.44 -9.14 -8.47
CA GLU A 17 10.99 -9.89 -7.29
C GLU A 17 11.62 -9.40 -5.99
N ALA A 18 12.89 -9.00 -6.04
CA ALA A 18 13.61 -8.49 -4.88
C ALA A 18 12.93 -7.22 -4.38
N TYR A 19 12.66 -6.27 -5.27
CA TYR A 19 11.96 -5.04 -4.90
C TYR A 19 10.57 -5.30 -4.31
N LEU A 20 9.79 -6.19 -4.91
CA LEU A 20 8.48 -6.58 -4.38
C LEU A 20 8.60 -7.13 -2.95
N LYS A 21 9.53 -8.05 -2.70
CA LYS A 21 9.67 -8.70 -1.39
C LYS A 21 10.26 -7.76 -0.33
N GLU A 22 11.34 -7.09 -0.65
CA GLU A 22 12.15 -6.30 0.29
C GLU A 22 11.52 -4.93 0.57
N HIS A 23 11.08 -4.21 -0.45
CA HIS A 23 10.50 -2.88 -0.26
C HIS A 23 9.01 -2.98 0.07
N ILE A 24 8.24 -3.68 -0.76
CA ILE A 24 6.77 -3.57 -0.68
C ILE A 24 6.17 -4.51 0.37
N ILE A 25 6.42 -5.81 0.27
CA ILE A 25 5.82 -6.81 1.15
C ILE A 25 6.34 -6.65 2.58
N SER A 26 7.66 -6.51 2.77
CA SER A 26 8.23 -6.35 4.11
C SER A 26 7.72 -5.08 4.82
N SER A 27 7.56 -3.97 4.09
CA SER A 27 7.01 -2.74 4.66
C SER A 27 5.53 -2.87 5.03
N LEU A 28 4.73 -3.54 4.19
CA LEU A 28 3.33 -3.83 4.51
C LEU A 28 3.21 -4.78 5.71
N ASP A 29 4.00 -5.86 5.75
CA ASP A 29 4.00 -6.83 6.85
C ASP A 29 4.36 -6.15 8.18
N SER A 30 5.36 -5.27 8.17
CA SER A 30 5.73 -4.49 9.34
C SER A 30 4.65 -3.49 9.75
N TYR A 31 4.09 -2.75 8.79
CA TYR A 31 3.05 -1.75 9.08
C TYR A 31 1.80 -2.40 9.69
N PHE A 32 1.24 -3.42 9.03
CA PHE A 32 0.03 -4.11 9.50
C PHE A 32 0.29 -4.98 10.75
N GLY A 33 1.52 -5.42 10.98
CA GLY A 33 1.91 -6.16 12.18
C GLY A 33 2.12 -5.29 13.43
N ASN A 34 2.44 -4.01 13.26
CA ASN A 34 2.81 -3.10 14.36
C ASN A 34 1.84 -1.93 14.57
N THR A 35 0.79 -1.80 13.75
CA THR A 35 -0.16 -0.68 13.79
C THR A 35 -1.56 -1.18 14.17
N SER A 36 -2.25 -0.47 15.06
CA SER A 36 -3.61 -0.83 15.48
C SER A 36 -4.63 -0.58 14.37
N ASP A 37 -5.73 -1.32 14.38
CA ASP A 37 -6.81 -1.23 13.39
C ASP A 37 -7.42 0.18 13.30
N GLU A 38 -7.58 0.85 14.45
CA GLU A 38 -8.02 2.24 14.53
C GLU A 38 -7.03 3.17 13.81
N ARG A 39 -5.73 3.01 14.10
CA ARG A 39 -4.69 3.83 13.48
C ARG A 39 -4.56 3.59 11.97
N ILE A 40 -4.69 2.34 11.53
CA ILE A 40 -4.72 2.00 10.10
C ILE A 40 -5.89 2.70 9.41
N THR A 41 -7.05 2.75 10.06
CA THR A 41 -8.23 3.43 9.52
C THR A 41 -8.02 4.94 9.43
N ASP A 42 -7.38 5.55 10.43
CA ASP A 42 -7.06 6.98 10.46
C ASP A 42 -5.97 7.37 9.44
N ASP A 43 -5.00 6.50 9.16
CA ASP A 43 -3.95 6.74 8.18
C ASP A 43 -4.45 6.62 6.73
N ILE A 44 -5.63 6.02 6.50
CA ILE A 44 -6.27 6.03 5.18
C ILE A 44 -6.71 7.47 4.87
N SER A 45 -6.06 8.05 3.88
CA SER A 45 -6.25 9.43 3.46
C SER A 45 -7.68 9.70 2.99
N GLN A 46 -8.18 10.88 3.33
CA GLN A 46 -9.38 11.45 2.70
C GLN A 46 -9.09 11.95 1.28
N GLU A 47 -7.82 12.17 0.92
CA GLU A 47 -7.41 12.37 -0.46
C GLU A 47 -7.45 11.04 -1.21
N GLY A 48 -8.06 11.07 -2.39
CA GLY A 48 -8.22 9.89 -3.22
C GLY A 48 -7.40 9.92 -4.51
N TYR A 49 -7.11 8.73 -5.01
CA TYR A 49 -6.57 8.47 -6.32
C TYR A 49 -7.72 8.31 -7.32
N VAL A 50 -7.84 9.30 -8.21
CA VAL A 50 -8.84 9.28 -9.28
C VAL A 50 -8.25 8.58 -10.51
N THR A 51 -8.88 7.48 -10.93
CA THR A 51 -8.51 6.75 -12.15
C THR A 51 -8.89 7.56 -13.40
N CYS A 52 -8.38 7.16 -14.56
CA CYS A 52 -8.80 7.73 -15.85
C CYS A 52 -10.28 7.46 -16.17
N THR A 53 -10.90 6.48 -15.51
CA THR A 53 -12.31 6.11 -15.63
C THR A 53 -13.19 6.80 -14.58
N GLY A 54 -12.61 7.63 -13.72
CA GLY A 54 -13.32 8.47 -12.75
C GLY A 54 -13.64 7.79 -11.42
N GLU A 55 -13.14 6.58 -11.16
CA GLU A 55 -13.23 5.99 -9.83
C GLU A 55 -12.26 6.68 -8.88
N ASP A 56 -12.74 6.99 -7.68
CA ASP A 56 -11.97 7.65 -6.64
C ASP A 56 -11.70 6.66 -5.49
N TYR A 57 -10.42 6.39 -5.22
CA TYR A 57 -9.99 5.42 -4.21
C TYR A 57 -9.17 6.11 -3.12
N PRO A 58 -9.50 5.94 -1.83
CA PRO A 58 -8.70 6.52 -0.77
C PRO A 58 -7.30 5.92 -0.75
N LEU A 59 -6.33 6.72 -0.30
CA LEU A 59 -4.91 6.36 -0.33
C LEU A 59 -4.42 5.89 1.03
N LEU A 60 -3.57 4.86 1.03
CA LEU A 60 -2.77 4.46 2.17
C LEU A 60 -1.30 4.70 1.81
N ARG A 61 -0.58 5.46 2.64
CA ARG A 61 0.84 5.75 2.49
C ARG A 61 1.57 5.21 3.71
N ILE A 62 2.62 4.42 3.47
CA ILE A 62 3.45 3.86 4.54
C ILE A 62 4.92 4.11 4.22
N ASN A 63 5.77 4.17 5.24
CA ASN A 63 7.21 4.28 5.05
C ASN A 63 7.79 3.03 4.39
N ASP A 64 8.75 3.21 3.48
CA ASP A 64 9.58 2.13 2.96
C ASP A 64 10.63 1.76 4.03
N LEU A 65 10.62 0.52 4.50
CA LEU A 65 11.58 0.04 5.50
C LEU A 65 13.03 0.05 5.01
N THR A 66 13.22 -0.05 3.71
CA THR A 66 14.55 -0.17 3.10
C THR A 66 15.08 1.18 2.61
N ASP A 67 14.26 2.23 2.66
CA ASP A 67 14.60 3.57 2.23
C ASP A 67 13.83 4.59 3.08
N ASP A 68 14.51 5.12 4.10
CA ASP A 68 13.96 6.06 5.09
C ASP A 68 13.50 7.39 4.50
N ASN A 69 13.93 7.70 3.28
CA ASN A 69 13.54 8.89 2.54
C ASN A 69 12.40 8.63 1.55
N ALA A 70 11.65 7.55 1.75
CA ALA A 70 10.57 7.17 0.86
C ALA A 70 9.33 6.61 1.54
N MET A 71 8.21 6.88 0.90
CA MET A 71 6.94 6.26 1.21
C MET A 71 6.43 5.46 0.00
N LEU A 72 5.76 4.37 0.31
CA LEU A 72 5.03 3.53 -0.63
C LEU A 72 3.57 3.93 -0.62
N GLU A 73 3.00 4.16 -1.80
CA GLU A 73 1.63 4.63 -1.97
C GLU A 73 0.73 3.53 -2.55
N PHE A 74 -0.43 3.35 -1.93
CA PHE A 74 -1.41 2.34 -2.30
C PHE A 74 -2.81 2.94 -2.40
N ALA A 75 -3.55 2.57 -3.45
CA ALA A 75 -4.99 2.77 -3.48
C ALA A 75 -5.67 1.65 -2.70
N VAL A 76 -6.58 2.02 -1.78
CA VAL A 76 -7.46 1.08 -1.08
C VAL A 76 -8.68 0.83 -1.97
N ILE A 77 -8.65 -0.30 -2.68
CA ILE A 77 -9.66 -0.65 -3.71
C ILE A 77 -10.82 -1.47 -3.13
N GLY A 78 -10.85 -1.66 -1.82
CA GLY A 78 -11.95 -2.30 -1.11
C GLY A 78 -11.51 -2.85 0.23
N GLN A 79 -12.50 -3.18 1.06
CA GLN A 79 -12.31 -3.82 2.34
C GLN A 79 -13.26 -5.00 2.46
N GLN A 80 -12.78 -6.10 3.02
CA GLN A 80 -13.60 -7.27 3.35
C GLN A 80 -13.26 -7.71 4.77
N TYR A 81 -14.18 -7.48 5.71
CA TYR A 81 -13.94 -7.63 7.14
C TYR A 81 -12.71 -6.82 7.59
N ASP A 82 -11.71 -7.49 8.15
CA ASP A 82 -10.45 -6.91 8.58
C ASP A 82 -9.39 -6.88 7.47
N VAL A 83 -9.72 -7.23 6.22
CA VAL A 83 -8.76 -7.29 5.10
C VAL A 83 -8.92 -6.10 4.16
N LEU A 84 -7.88 -5.26 4.05
CA LEU A 84 -7.79 -4.21 3.03
C LEU A 84 -7.24 -4.76 1.71
N LYS A 85 -7.94 -4.50 0.60
CA LYS A 85 -7.47 -4.82 -0.75
C LYS A 85 -6.71 -3.62 -1.28
N LEU A 86 -5.42 -3.81 -1.56
CA LEU A 86 -4.50 -2.75 -1.94
C LEU A 86 -4.05 -2.90 -3.39
N SER A 87 -3.89 -1.75 -4.06
CA SER A 87 -3.21 -1.64 -5.35
C SER A 87 -2.02 -0.71 -5.22
N PHE A 88 -0.81 -1.20 -5.48
CA PHE A 88 0.40 -0.39 -5.48
C PHE A 88 0.36 0.66 -6.60
N LEU A 89 0.58 1.93 -6.24
CA LEU A 89 0.63 3.05 -7.18
C LEU A 89 2.07 3.45 -7.49
N GLY A 90 2.96 3.34 -6.51
CA GLY A 90 4.36 3.65 -6.68
C GLY A 90 5.02 4.08 -5.38
N ARG A 91 6.16 4.73 -5.55
CA ARG A 91 6.97 5.29 -4.47
C ARG A 91 7.01 6.81 -4.61
N MET A 92 6.89 7.51 -3.49
CA MET A 92 7.10 8.95 -3.38
C MET A 92 8.29 9.25 -2.48
N LYS A 93 8.94 10.40 -2.71
CA LYS A 93 9.93 10.91 -1.75
C LYS A 93 9.21 11.39 -0.49
N GLY A 94 9.77 11.04 0.66
CA GLY A 94 9.38 11.56 1.97
C GLY A 94 9.81 13.01 2.15
#